data_AF-A0A967RVD9-F1
#
_entry.id   AF-A0A967RVD9-F1
#
_cell.length_a   1.000
_cell.length_b   1.000
_cell.length_c   1.000
_cell.angle_alpha   90.00
_cell.angle_beta   90.00
_cell.angle_gamma   90.00
#
_symmetry.space_group_name_H-M   'P 1'
#
loop_
_entity.id
_entity.type
_entity.pdbx_description
1 polymer ?
#
loop_
_entity_poly.entity_id
_entity_poly.type
_entity_poly.pdbx_seq_one_letter_code
_entity_poly.pdbx_strand_id
1 'polypeptide(L)'
;MASIQMIEEDQASLEIKEIYEDIKESLGLDFIPNMYKVMAGKPDYLRSNWGKIKTVMQGPGKLDSLTKEIIAVAVSAVMGCDY
;
A
#
# COMPACT_ATOMS: atom_id res chain seq x y z
N MET A 1 9.96 -14.11 0.96
CA MET A 1 9.52 -13.96 2.37
C MET A 1 10.11 -12.68 2.94
N ALA A 2 9.36 -11.96 3.77
CA ALA A 2 9.83 -10.71 4.37
C ALA A 2 10.95 -10.98 5.40
N SER A 3 12.00 -10.15 5.40
CA SER A 3 13.06 -10.14 6.42
C SER A 3 12.70 -9.29 7.65
N ILE A 4 11.57 -8.58 7.58
CA ILE A 4 11.09 -7.65 8.59
C ILE A 4 9.76 -8.19 9.11
N GLN A 5 9.52 -8.03 10.40
CA GLN A 5 8.27 -8.43 11.05
C GLN A 5 7.08 -7.68 10.44
N MET A 6 6.02 -8.42 10.14
CA MET A 6 4.72 -7.87 9.73
C MET A 6 3.87 -7.63 10.98
N ILE A 7 3.20 -6.48 11.02
CA ILE A 7 2.18 -6.20 12.03
C ILE A 7 0.82 -6.59 11.45
N GLU A 8 0.28 -7.68 11.97
CA GLU A 8 -1.06 -8.16 11.63
C GLU A 8 -2.15 -7.21 12.16
N GLU A 9 -3.35 -7.29 11.58
CA GLU A 9 -4.46 -6.36 11.87
C GLU A 9 -4.92 -6.42 13.35
N ASP A 10 -4.82 -7.60 13.97
CA ASP A 10 -5.15 -7.82 15.38
C ASP A 10 -4.10 -7.23 16.34
N GLN A 11 -2.85 -7.15 15.90
CA GLN A 11 -1.70 -6.63 16.64
C GLN A 11 -1.48 -5.12 16.45
N ALA A 12 -2.18 -4.50 15.51
CA ALA A 12 -2.03 -3.09 15.17
C ALA A 12 -2.48 -2.15 16.31
N SER A 13 -1.71 -1.08 16.53
CA SER A 13 -2.11 0.05 17.38
C SER A 13 -3.31 0.78 16.76
N LEU A 14 -3.99 1.63 17.54
CA LEU A 14 -5.12 2.41 17.05
C LEU A 14 -4.77 3.23 15.79
N GLU A 15 -3.60 3.87 15.79
CA GLU A 15 -3.09 4.65 14.66
C GLU A 15 -2.87 3.80 13.41
N ILE A 16 -2.30 2.60 13.54
CA ILE A 16 -2.06 1.69 12.41
C ILE A 16 -3.39 1.17 11.88
N LYS A 17 -4.34 0.86 12.77
CA LYS A 17 -5.69 0.40 12.40
C LYS A 17 -6.43 1.43 11.55
N GLU A 18 -6.36 2.71 11.92
CA GLU A 18 -6.97 3.78 11.12
C GLU A 18 -6.40 3.82 9.69
N ILE A 19 -5.08 3.66 9.54
CA ILE A 19 -4.45 3.63 8.21
C ILE A 19 -4.83 2.35 7.44
N TYR A 20 -4.94 1.21 8.13
CA TYR A 20 -5.35 -0.05 7.53
C TYR A 20 -6.79 -0.01 7.03
N GLU A 21 -7.73 0.53 7.81
CA GLU A 21 -9.11 0.68 7.35
C GLU A 21 -9.20 1.60 6.12
N ASP A 22 -8.49 2.73 6.13
CA ASP A 22 -8.41 3.61 4.96
C ASP A 22 -7.83 2.90 3.72
N ILE A 23 -6.83 2.02 3.89
CA ILE A 23 -6.30 1.17 2.80
C ILE A 23 -7.36 0.20 2.29
N LYS A 24 -8.08 -0.50 3.18
CA LYS A 24 -9.13 -1.46 2.79
C LYS A 24 -10.27 -0.79 2.04
N GLU A 25 -10.77 0.32 2.57
CA GLU A 25 -11.84 1.09 1.95
C GLU A 25 -11.41 1.66 0.59
N SER A 26 -10.21 2.25 0.52
CA SER A 26 -9.72 2.90 -0.70
C SER A 26 -9.36 1.91 -1.81
N LEU A 27 -8.97 0.68 -1.47
CA LEU A 27 -8.61 -0.35 -2.45
C LEU A 27 -9.73 -1.39 -2.66
N GLY A 28 -10.80 -1.34 -1.88
CA GLY A 28 -11.89 -2.32 -1.92
C GLY A 28 -11.44 -3.74 -1.56
N LEU A 29 -10.55 -3.86 -0.57
CA LEU A 29 -9.97 -5.13 -0.14
C LEU A 29 -10.47 -5.53 1.25
N ASP A 30 -10.72 -6.82 1.46
CA ASP A 30 -11.05 -7.37 2.78
C ASP A 30 -9.82 -7.63 3.66
N PHE A 31 -8.62 -7.41 3.13
CA PHE A 31 -7.35 -7.70 3.79
C PHE A 31 -6.30 -6.63 3.48
N ILE A 32 -5.29 -6.51 4.36
CA ILE A 32 -4.15 -5.62 4.12
C ILE A 32 -3.04 -6.32 3.34
N PRO A 33 -2.55 -5.77 2.21
CA PRO A 33 -1.37 -6.28 1.52
C PRO A 33 -0.13 -6.31 2.42
N ASN A 34 0.67 -7.38 2.32
CA ASN A 34 1.86 -7.60 3.16
C ASN A 34 2.86 -6.43 3.13
N MET A 35 2.99 -5.72 2.00
CA MET A 35 3.82 -4.52 1.90
C MET A 35 3.47 -3.47 2.97
N TYR A 36 2.19 -3.22 3.23
CA TYR A 36 1.76 -2.28 4.26
C TYR A 36 1.94 -2.85 5.68
N LYS A 37 1.76 -4.17 5.84
CA LYS A 37 2.02 -4.85 7.11
C LYS A 37 3.47 -4.75 7.56
N VAL A 38 4.41 -4.80 6.63
CA VAL A 38 5.84 -4.58 6.91
C VAL A 38 6.12 -3.11 7.27
N MET A 39 5.46 -2.16 6.59
CA MET A 39 5.65 -0.72 6.84
C MET A 39 5.10 -0.28 8.21
N ALA A 40 4.09 -0.98 8.73
CA ALA A 40 3.42 -0.64 9.97
C ALA A 40 4.33 -0.59 11.21
N GLY A 41 5.49 -1.25 11.18
CA GLY A 41 6.53 -1.08 12.21
C GLY A 41 7.02 0.36 12.39
N LYS A 42 6.75 1.24 11.40
CA LYS A 42 6.98 2.69 11.47
C LYS A 42 5.72 3.43 10.97
N PRO A 43 4.77 3.79 11.85
CA PRO A 43 3.48 4.39 11.47
C PRO A 43 3.60 5.63 10.59
N ASP A 44 4.54 6.54 10.89
CA ASP A 44 4.76 7.74 10.07
C ASP A 44 5.22 7.40 8.65
N TYR A 45 6.02 6.34 8.49
CA TYR A 45 6.46 5.86 7.18
C TYR A 45 5.30 5.23 6.40
N LEU A 46 4.50 4.39 7.07
CA LEU A 46 3.29 3.81 6.49
C LEU A 46 2.34 4.91 6.01
N ARG A 47 2.02 5.90 6.87
CA ARG A 47 1.14 7.03 6.53
C ARG A 47 1.67 7.82 5.34
N SER A 48 2.96 8.16 5.35
CA SER A 48 3.59 8.93 4.28
C SER A 48 3.57 8.17 2.94
N ASN A 49 3.89 6.88 2.96
CA ASN A 49 3.89 6.08 1.74
C ASN A 49 2.48 5.83 1.20
N TRP A 50 1.52 5.57 2.07
CA TRP A 50 0.11 5.42 1.68
C TRP A 50 -0.45 6.71 1.09
N GLY A 51 -0.20 7.86 1.72
CA GLY A 51 -0.59 9.17 1.19
C GLY A 51 -0.03 9.40 -0.21
N LYS A 52 1.26 9.10 -0.43
CA LYS A 52 1.89 9.18 -1.76
C LYS A 52 1.20 8.28 -2.78
N ILE A 53 0.90 7.01 -2.43
CA ILE A 53 0.20 6.09 -3.33
C ILE A 53 -1.18 6.63 -3.70
N LYS A 54 -1.96 7.13 -2.73
CA LYS A 54 -3.25 7.77 -3.02
C LYS A 54 -3.11 8.96 -3.97
N THR A 55 -2.17 9.86 -3.71
CA THR A 55 -1.94 11.02 -4.57
C THR A 55 -1.57 10.61 -6.00
N VAL A 56 -0.69 9.63 -6.17
CA VAL A 56 -0.21 9.22 -7.51
C VAL A 56 -1.24 8.35 -8.23
N MET A 57 -1.76 7.31 -7.58
CA MET A 57 -2.62 6.32 -8.22
C MET A 57 -4.07 6.78 -8.32
N GLN A 58 -4.63 7.31 -7.23
CA GLN A 58 -6.05 7.68 -7.13
C GLN A 58 -6.31 9.17 -7.40
N GLY A 59 -5.28 10.02 -7.28
CA GLY A 59 -5.40 11.45 -7.52
C GLY A 59 -5.69 11.80 -8.99
N PRO A 60 -6.32 12.97 -9.24
CA PRO A 60 -6.61 13.44 -10.58
C PRO A 60 -5.30 13.65 -11.37
N GLY A 61 -5.34 13.37 -12.68
CA GLY A 61 -4.17 13.50 -13.52
C GLY A 61 -4.47 13.32 -15.00
N LYS A 62 -3.42 13.39 -15.82
CA LYS A 62 -3.51 13.21 -17.28
C LYS A 62 -3.75 11.76 -17.70
N LEU A 63 -3.41 10.81 -16.84
CA LEU A 63 -3.58 9.38 -17.06
C LEU A 63 -4.74 8.89 -16.21
N ASP A 64 -5.59 8.06 -16.82
CA ASP A 64 -6.62 7.32 -16.11
C ASP A 64 -6.01 6.22 -15.21
N SER A 65 -6.80 5.70 -14.27
CA SER A 65 -6.34 4.73 -13.28
C SER A 65 -5.82 3.44 -13.91
N LEU A 66 -6.50 2.92 -14.93
CA LEU A 66 -6.10 1.68 -15.61
C LEU A 66 -4.73 1.84 -16.27
N THR A 67 -4.48 2.96 -16.96
CA THR A 67 -3.17 3.24 -17.54
C THR A 67 -2.07 3.30 -16.47
N LYS A 68 -2.33 3.92 -15.31
CA LYS A 68 -1.35 3.96 -14.21
C LYS A 68 -1.02 2.56 -13.68
N GLU A 69 -2.03 1.71 -13.53
CA GLU A 69 -1.85 0.32 -13.07
C GLU A 69 -1.06 -0.52 -14.07
N ILE A 70 -1.35 -0.41 -15.37
CA ILE A 70 -0.59 -1.10 -16.43
C ILE A 70 0.88 -0.70 -16.37
N ILE A 71 1.17 0.60 -16.23
CA ILE A 71 2.55 1.08 -16.08
C ILE A 71 3.21 0.49 -14.84
N ALA A 72 2.51 0.50 -13.69
CA ALA A 72 3.03 -0.05 -12.45
C ALA A 72 3.40 -1.53 -12.59
N VAL A 73 2.53 -2.35 -13.20
CA VAL A 73 2.78 -3.77 -13.45
C VAL A 73 3.95 -3.98 -14.43
N ALA A 74 4.00 -3.21 -15.52
CA ALA A 74 5.07 -3.32 -16.51
C ALA A 74 6.44 -2.99 -15.90
N VAL A 75 6.52 -1.93 -15.10
CA VAL A 75 7.76 -1.55 -14.40
C VAL A 75 8.17 -2.63 -13.40
N SER A 76 7.23 -3.17 -12.61
CA SER A 76 7.51 -4.26 -11.67
C SER A 76 8.07 -5.51 -12.37
N ALA A 77 7.51 -5.88 -13.53
CA ALA A 77 7.98 -7.00 -14.33
C ALA A 77 9.40 -6.77 -14.87
N VAL A 78 9.69 -5.57 -15.40
CA VAL A 78 11.04 -5.21 -15.89
C VAL A 78 12.07 -5.19 -14.77
N MET A 79 11.67 -4.77 -13.57
CA MET A 79 12.54 -4.73 -12.39
C MET A 79 12.72 -6.09 -11.69
N GLY A 80 12.04 -7.15 -12.16
CA GLY A 80 12.11 -8.47 -11.54
C GLY A 80 11.55 -8.50 -10.12
N CYS A 81 10.48 -7.72 -9.86
CA CYS A 81 9.80 -7.74 -8.57
C CYS A 81 8.86 -8.95 -8.47
N ASP A 82 9.23 -9.94 -7.66
CA ASP A 82 8.50 -11.20 -7.48
C ASP A 82 7.40 -11.16 -6.39
N TYR A 83 7.14 -9.99 -5.81
CA TYR A 83 6.07 -9.78 -4.83
C TYR A 83 4.71 -9.68 -5.53
#